data_AF-A0A5C3LLE8-F1
#
_entry.id   AF-A0A5C3LLE8-F1
#
_cell.length_a   1.000
_cell.length_b   1.000
_cell.length_c   1.000
_cell.angle_alpha   90.00
_cell.angle_beta   90.00
_cell.angle_gamma   90.00
#
_symmetry.space_group_name_H-M   'P 1'
#
loop_
_entity.id
_entity.type
_entity.pdbx_description
1 polymer ?
#
loop_
_entity_poly.entity_id
_entity_poly.type
_entity_poly.pdbx_seq_one_letter_code
_entity_poly.pdbx_strand_id
1 'polypeptide(L)'
;MTRTARSEAPRALVKDRHVNRSGVDTSIRKGGGGSHNWGNAANERELERDALFDEEVEFGSTGRTQDVVEDAVIRAQSPSASTTTSASKPSLSRSNSGDEDVEEARKMRKHMLNKKDIDLSAIARTSVAASTSPPRSNNLQRRSGSDNRQVPISSVNNI
;
A
#
# COMPACT_ATOMS: atom_id res chain seq x y z
N MET A 1 12.71 4.20 -5.82
CA MET A 1 12.92 5.06 -7.00
C MET A 1 12.83 6.51 -6.54
N THR A 2 13.94 7.24 -6.54
CA THR A 2 13.99 8.66 -6.14
C THR A 2 13.91 9.55 -7.38
N ARG A 3 12.97 10.50 -7.39
CA ARG A 3 12.92 11.57 -8.40
C ARG A 3 14.15 12.47 -8.22
N THR A 4 14.86 12.79 -9.30
CA THR A 4 16.06 13.63 -9.26
C THR A 4 15.67 15.11 -9.22
N ALA A 5 16.49 16.01 -8.68
CA ALA A 5 16.21 17.45 -8.66
C ALA A 5 15.91 18.04 -10.06
N ARG A 6 16.41 17.40 -11.13
CA ARG A 6 16.11 17.77 -12.54
C ARG A 6 14.68 17.44 -12.96
N SER A 7 14.02 16.50 -12.29
CA SER A 7 12.61 16.15 -12.52
C SER A 7 11.63 17.11 -11.83
N GLU A 8 12.11 18.00 -10.97
CA GLU A 8 11.31 19.07 -10.34
C GLU A 8 11.26 20.35 -11.17
N ALA A 9 12.12 20.47 -12.20
CA ALA A 9 12.12 21.65 -13.06
C ALA A 9 10.77 21.80 -13.78
N PRO A 10 10.21 23.02 -13.90
CA PRO A 10 8.87 23.23 -14.46
C PRO A 10 8.77 22.72 -15.90
N ARG A 11 9.84 22.85 -16.71
CA ARG A 11 9.91 22.28 -18.06
C ARG A 11 9.87 20.75 -18.08
N ALA A 12 10.39 20.10 -17.04
CA ALA A 12 10.34 18.64 -16.90
C ALA A 12 8.94 18.18 -16.51
N LEU A 13 8.28 18.86 -15.58
CA LEU A 13 6.88 18.58 -15.21
C LEU A 13 5.92 18.79 -16.36
N VAL A 14 6.13 19.87 -17.12
CA VAL A 14 5.38 20.15 -18.34
C VAL A 14 5.60 19.00 -19.33
N LYS A 15 6.85 18.55 -19.53
CA LYS A 15 7.19 17.38 -20.36
C LYS A 15 6.61 16.04 -19.94
N ASP A 16 6.52 15.81 -18.64
CA ASP A 16 5.98 14.58 -18.05
C ASP A 16 4.45 14.50 -18.22
N ARG A 17 3.78 15.66 -18.33
CA ARG A 17 2.33 15.78 -18.52
C ARG A 17 1.91 15.85 -19.99
N HIS A 18 2.85 15.87 -20.94
CA HIS A 18 2.52 15.99 -22.35
C HIS A 18 1.96 14.72 -22.97
N VAL A 19 1.13 14.93 -23.98
CA VAL A 19 0.59 13.98 -24.97
C VAL A 19 1.58 12.85 -25.24
N ASN A 20 1.07 11.62 -25.23
CA ASN A 20 1.83 10.41 -25.54
C ASN A 20 2.70 10.62 -26.79
N ARG A 21 3.97 10.23 -26.69
CA ARG A 21 4.96 10.37 -27.80
C ARG A 21 4.55 9.62 -29.06
N SER A 22 3.61 8.68 -28.95
CA SER A 22 3.04 7.92 -30.06
C SER A 22 2.00 8.69 -30.88
N GLY A 23 1.55 9.88 -30.43
CA GLY A 23 0.49 10.64 -31.08
C GLY A 23 -0.90 9.99 -31.00
N VAL A 24 -1.01 8.82 -30.36
CA VAL A 24 -2.27 8.12 -30.14
C VAL A 24 -2.80 8.52 -28.78
N ASP A 25 -4.01 9.10 -28.78
CA ASP A 25 -4.73 9.34 -27.55
C ASP A 25 -5.05 7.99 -26.87
N THR A 26 -4.53 7.80 -25.66
CA THR A 26 -4.79 6.60 -24.86
C THR A 26 -5.93 6.80 -23.89
N SER A 27 -6.51 8.00 -23.82
CA SER A 27 -7.53 8.35 -22.84
C SER A 27 -8.72 7.39 -22.90
N ILE A 28 -9.10 6.95 -24.11
CA ILE A 28 -10.26 6.07 -24.31
C ILE A 28 -9.96 5.11 -25.48
N ARG A 29 -9.08 4.13 -25.26
CA ARG A 29 -8.97 3.02 -26.22
C ARG A 29 -10.26 2.20 -26.19
N LYS A 30 -11.01 2.22 -27.29
CA LYS A 30 -12.27 1.46 -27.50
C LYS A 30 -13.40 1.80 -26.50
N GLY A 31 -13.50 3.05 -26.03
CA GLY A 31 -14.61 3.43 -25.14
C GLY A 31 -14.52 2.85 -23.73
N GLY A 32 -13.39 2.29 -23.32
CA GLY A 32 -13.31 1.46 -22.10
C GLY A 32 -13.94 0.07 -22.27
N GLY A 33 -14.49 -0.27 -23.43
CA GLY A 33 -15.09 -1.57 -23.71
C GLY A 33 -14.07 -2.65 -24.08
N GLY A 34 -14.30 -3.89 -23.64
CA GLY A 34 -13.50 -5.07 -24.00
C GLY A 34 -13.12 -5.94 -22.79
N SER A 35 -12.71 -7.18 -23.04
CA SER A 35 -12.44 -8.21 -22.02
C SER A 35 -11.37 -7.84 -20.97
N HIS A 36 -10.48 -6.90 -21.30
CA HIS A 36 -9.38 -6.47 -20.44
C HIS A 36 -9.40 -4.98 -20.16
N ASN A 37 -10.50 -4.29 -20.48
CA ASN A 37 -10.71 -2.90 -20.14
C ASN A 37 -11.64 -2.79 -18.93
N TRP A 38 -11.72 -1.60 -18.35
CA TRP A 38 -12.46 -1.36 -17.10
C TRP A 38 -13.97 -1.18 -17.30
N GLY A 39 -14.49 -1.48 -18.49
CA GLY A 39 -15.88 -1.29 -18.84
C GLY A 39 -16.15 0.08 -19.45
N ASN A 40 -17.33 0.17 -20.09
CA ASN A 40 -17.85 1.39 -20.70
C ASN A 40 -19.00 1.91 -19.82
N ALA A 41 -19.03 3.21 -19.55
CA ALA A 41 -20.10 3.86 -18.79
C ALA A 41 -21.49 3.66 -19.44
N ALA A 42 -21.57 3.53 -20.76
CA ALA A 42 -22.85 3.27 -21.44
C ALA A 42 -23.47 1.91 -21.06
N ASN A 43 -22.66 0.93 -20.64
CA ASN A 43 -23.09 -0.43 -20.33
C ASN A 43 -23.27 -0.66 -18.82
N GLU A 44 -23.07 0.38 -17.99
CA GLU A 44 -23.12 0.29 -16.52
C GLU A 44 -24.41 -0.38 -16.03
N ARG A 45 -25.57 0.03 -16.58
CA ARG A 45 -26.88 -0.52 -16.22
C ARG A 45 -27.02 -2.01 -16.49
N GLU A 46 -26.46 -2.50 -17.60
CA GLU A 46 -26.53 -3.92 -17.96
C GLU A 46 -25.63 -4.74 -17.04
N LEU A 47 -24.40 -4.24 -16.79
CA LEU A 47 -23.45 -4.87 -15.89
C LEU A 47 -23.98 -4.98 -14.46
N GLU A 48 -24.67 -3.96 -13.96
CA GLU A 48 -25.34 -4.01 -12.65
C GLU A 48 -26.40 -5.11 -12.59
N ARG A 49 -27.22 -5.22 -13.64
CA ARG A 49 -28.30 -6.20 -13.70
C ARG A 49 -27.75 -7.63 -13.78
N ASP A 50 -26.73 -7.84 -14.59
CA ASP A 50 -26.11 -9.14 -14.75
C ASP A 50 -25.35 -9.54 -13.48
N ALA A 51 -24.69 -8.59 -12.80
CA ALA A 51 -24.08 -8.83 -11.49
C ALA A 51 -25.11 -9.25 -10.42
N LEU A 52 -26.30 -8.64 -10.42
CA LEU A 52 -27.39 -9.06 -9.52
C LEU A 52 -27.89 -10.48 -9.84
N PHE A 53 -27.93 -10.84 -11.11
CA PHE A 53 -28.31 -12.18 -11.54
C PHE A 53 -27.25 -13.22 -11.13
N ASP A 54 -25.97 -12.89 -11.32
CA ASP A 54 -24.86 -13.74 -10.89
C ASP A 54 -24.86 -13.91 -9.36
N GLU A 55 -25.10 -12.85 -8.58
CA GLU A 55 -25.29 -12.92 -7.12
C GLU A 55 -26.43 -13.89 -6.76
N GLU A 56 -27.58 -13.78 -7.44
CA GLU A 56 -28.75 -14.65 -7.20
C GLU A 56 -28.46 -16.12 -7.52
N VAL A 57 -27.70 -16.41 -8.57
CA VAL A 57 -27.32 -17.78 -8.95
C VAL A 57 -26.28 -18.36 -7.99
N GLU A 58 -25.26 -17.58 -7.61
CA GLU A 58 -24.16 -18.06 -6.76
C GLU A 58 -24.56 -18.19 -5.28
N PHE A 59 -25.33 -17.23 -4.74
CA PHE A 59 -25.67 -17.16 -3.32
C PHE A 59 -27.12 -17.54 -3.00
N GLY A 60 -28.01 -17.58 -3.99
CA GLY A 60 -29.43 -17.86 -3.78
C GLY A 60 -30.14 -16.83 -2.89
N SER A 61 -31.45 -17.03 -2.66
CA SER A 61 -32.26 -16.17 -1.79
C SER A 61 -31.80 -16.12 -0.32
N THR A 62 -30.90 -17.03 0.11
CA THR A 62 -30.51 -17.23 1.51
C THR A 62 -29.09 -16.76 1.84
N GLY A 63 -28.22 -16.54 0.86
CA GLY A 63 -26.82 -16.17 1.09
C GLY A 63 -26.61 -14.71 1.50
N ARG A 64 -27.54 -13.81 1.17
CA ARG A 64 -27.40 -12.36 1.42
C ARG A 64 -27.41 -11.98 2.91
N THR A 65 -27.95 -12.83 3.78
CA THR A 65 -28.10 -12.55 5.21
C THR A 65 -26.94 -13.03 6.07
N GLN A 66 -25.99 -13.81 5.52
CA GLN A 66 -24.92 -14.39 6.34
C GLN A 66 -23.72 -13.44 6.50
N ASP A 67 -23.39 -12.68 5.45
CA ASP A 67 -22.19 -11.81 5.46
C ASP A 67 -22.37 -10.48 6.23
N VAL A 68 -23.60 -9.98 6.36
CA VAL A 68 -23.86 -8.72 7.09
C VAL A 68 -23.88 -8.93 8.60
N VAL A 69 -24.23 -10.14 9.07
CA VAL A 69 -24.46 -10.40 10.50
C VAL A 69 -23.14 -10.73 11.22
N GLU A 70 -22.18 -11.39 10.59
CA GLU A 70 -20.86 -11.60 11.20
C GLU A 70 -20.07 -10.28 11.33
N ASP A 71 -20.12 -9.40 10.31
CA ASP A 71 -19.39 -8.14 10.35
C ASP A 71 -20.01 -7.11 11.32
N ALA A 72 -21.35 -7.11 11.47
CA ALA A 72 -22.05 -6.26 12.42
C ALA A 72 -21.90 -6.72 13.88
N VAL A 73 -21.87 -8.04 14.14
CA VAL A 73 -21.71 -8.58 15.51
C VAL A 73 -20.26 -8.43 15.99
N ILE A 74 -19.27 -8.56 15.09
CA ILE A 74 -17.87 -8.23 15.40
C ILE A 74 -17.70 -6.72 15.68
N ARG A 75 -18.44 -5.86 14.98
CA ARG A 75 -18.44 -4.40 15.21
C ARG A 75 -19.11 -3.98 16.51
N ALA A 76 -20.19 -4.66 16.92
CA ALA A 76 -20.95 -4.36 18.13
C ALA A 76 -20.28 -4.83 19.44
N GLN A 77 -19.35 -5.79 19.37
CA GLN A 77 -18.54 -6.22 20.51
C GLN A 77 -17.23 -5.42 20.66
N SER A 78 -16.98 -4.46 19.77
CA SER A 78 -15.90 -3.50 19.89
C SER A 78 -16.35 -2.33 20.78
N PRO A 79 -15.56 -1.84 21.76
CA PRO A 79 -15.99 -0.82 22.74
C PRO A 79 -16.09 0.60 22.16
N SER A 80 -16.30 0.73 20.85
CA SER A 80 -16.31 2.01 20.13
C SER A 80 -17.73 2.42 19.76
N ALA A 81 -18.62 2.45 20.74
CA ALA A 81 -19.92 3.10 20.63
C ALA A 81 -20.02 4.24 21.66
N SER A 82 -19.01 5.12 21.66
CA SER A 82 -19.10 6.40 22.33
C SER A 82 -18.17 7.40 21.68
N THR A 83 -18.79 8.39 21.03
CA THR A 83 -18.41 9.79 21.12
C THR A 83 -17.19 10.22 20.31
N THR A 84 -17.49 10.97 19.23
CA THR A 84 -16.73 12.12 18.73
C THR A 84 -15.50 12.52 19.56
N THR A 85 -14.28 12.24 19.10
CA THR A 85 -13.07 13.10 19.11
C THR A 85 -11.81 12.28 18.80
N SER A 86 -10.98 12.80 17.88
CA SER A 86 -9.62 12.34 17.53
C SER A 86 -9.40 10.84 17.22
N ALA A 87 -9.33 10.50 15.94
CA ALA A 87 -8.93 9.18 15.45
C ALA A 87 -7.45 8.87 15.78
N SER A 88 -7.19 8.30 16.95
CA SER A 88 -5.97 7.52 17.20
C SER A 88 -6.18 6.09 16.71
N LYS A 89 -5.40 5.69 15.70
CA LYS A 89 -5.34 4.31 15.18
C LYS A 89 -5.13 3.33 16.35
N PRO A 90 -5.69 2.10 16.30
CA PRO A 90 -5.38 1.09 17.30
C PRO A 90 -3.89 0.77 17.23
N SER A 91 -3.17 1.10 18.31
CA SER A 91 -1.82 0.60 18.52
C SER A 91 -1.97 -0.90 18.75
N LEU A 92 -1.59 -1.73 17.77
CA LEU A 92 -1.39 -3.15 18.02
C LEU A 92 -0.28 -3.24 19.06
N SER A 93 -0.67 -3.40 20.33
CA SER A 93 0.25 -3.82 21.37
C SER A 93 0.75 -5.20 20.97
N ARG A 94 1.92 -5.24 20.34
CA ARG A 94 2.73 -6.44 20.21
C ARG A 94 2.84 -7.00 21.62
N SER A 95 2.22 -8.13 21.88
CA SER A 95 2.62 -8.97 23.00
C SER A 95 4.12 -9.16 22.89
N ASN A 96 4.88 -8.84 23.94
CA ASN A 96 6.31 -9.08 24.02
C ASN A 96 6.54 -10.60 23.94
N SER A 97 6.53 -11.18 22.74
CA SER A 97 7.06 -12.51 22.48
C SER A 97 8.52 -12.47 22.87
N GLY A 98 8.95 -13.37 23.77
CA GLY A 98 10.31 -13.37 24.26
C GLY A 98 11.30 -13.57 23.12
N ASP A 99 12.56 -13.15 23.32
CA ASP A 99 13.63 -13.42 22.35
C ASP A 99 13.77 -14.93 22.07
N GLU A 100 13.43 -15.77 23.04
CA GLU A 100 13.37 -17.24 22.92
C GLU A 100 12.34 -17.70 21.88
N ASP A 101 11.12 -17.20 21.92
CA ASP A 101 10.05 -17.53 20.96
C ASP A 101 10.43 -17.13 19.53
N VAL A 102 11.14 -16.01 19.39
CA VAL A 102 11.62 -15.49 18.09
C VAL A 102 12.68 -16.43 17.50
N GLU A 103 13.59 -16.93 18.32
CA GLU A 103 14.65 -17.86 17.89
C GLU A 103 14.10 -19.23 17.52
N GLU A 104 13.17 -19.77 18.31
CA GLU A 104 12.51 -21.04 18.00
C GLU A 104 11.73 -20.94 16.68
N ALA A 105 10.96 -19.87 16.50
CA ALA A 105 10.22 -19.62 15.25
C ALA A 105 11.15 -19.52 14.02
N ARG A 106 12.34 -18.93 14.18
CA ARG A 106 13.37 -18.88 13.10
C ARG A 106 13.93 -20.27 12.79
N LYS A 107 14.23 -21.06 13.82
CA LYS A 107 14.75 -22.43 13.67
C LYS A 107 13.75 -23.31 12.94
N MET A 108 12.48 -23.27 13.34
CA MET A 108 11.38 -23.99 12.69
C MET A 108 11.28 -23.62 11.20
N ARG A 109 11.25 -22.32 10.87
CA ARG A 109 11.21 -21.85 9.48
C ARG A 109 12.42 -22.29 8.65
N LYS A 110 13.63 -22.26 9.23
CA LYS A 110 14.87 -22.67 8.54
C LYS A 110 14.86 -24.17 8.21
N HIS A 111 14.36 -25.01 9.12
CA HIS A 111 14.29 -26.46 8.88
C HIS A 111 13.18 -26.86 7.91
N MET A 112 12.13 -26.04 7.77
CA MET A 112 11.04 -26.29 6.83
C MET A 112 11.39 -25.97 5.37
N LEU A 113 12.24 -24.96 5.14
CA LEU A 113 12.65 -24.57 3.78
C LEU A 113 13.42 -25.67 3.02
N ASN A 114 14.04 -26.61 3.75
CA ASN A 114 14.81 -27.71 3.17
C ASN A 114 13.95 -28.96 2.89
N LYS A 115 12.67 -28.96 3.25
CA LYS A 115 11.74 -30.08 3.01
C LYS A 115 11.02 -29.86 1.67
N LYS A 116 10.80 -30.94 0.92
CA LYS A 116 10.05 -30.90 -0.35
C LYS A 116 8.56 -30.57 -0.11
N ASP A 117 8.03 -30.97 1.03
CA ASP A 117 6.66 -30.69 1.46
C ASP A 117 6.67 -29.63 2.56
N ILE A 118 6.40 -28.39 2.16
CA ILE A 118 6.41 -27.22 3.04
C ILE A 118 5.03 -27.04 3.65
N ASP A 119 4.92 -27.22 4.97
CA ASP A 119 3.69 -26.94 5.71
C ASP A 119 3.47 -25.43 5.87
N LEU A 120 2.60 -24.86 5.05
CA LEU A 120 2.27 -23.43 5.07
C LEU A 120 1.60 -23.01 6.39
N SER A 121 0.89 -23.92 7.06
CA SER A 121 0.20 -23.63 8.31
C SER A 121 1.18 -23.38 9.46
N ALA A 122 2.27 -24.14 9.51
CA ALA A 122 3.35 -23.93 10.47
C ALA A 122 4.17 -22.64 10.19
N ILE A 123 4.26 -22.19 8.94
CA ILE A 123 4.85 -20.88 8.60
C ILE A 123 3.97 -19.73 9.09
N ALA A 124 2.65 -19.87 8.96
CA ALA A 124 1.70 -18.87 9.43
C ALA A 124 1.74 -18.71 10.96
N ARG A 125 1.86 -19.83 11.70
CA ARG A 125 1.99 -19.84 13.16
C ARG A 125 3.27 -19.17 13.67
N THR A 126 4.33 -19.13 12.87
CA THR A 126 5.65 -18.57 13.25
C THR A 126 5.84 -17.10 12.85
N SER A 127 4.75 -16.34 12.61
CA SER A 127 4.74 -14.94 12.12
C SER A 127 5.71 -14.00 12.87
N VAL A 128 5.89 -14.23 14.17
CA VAL A 128 6.84 -13.52 15.05
C VAL A 128 8.27 -13.48 14.49
N ALA A 129 8.74 -14.52 13.81
CA ALA A 129 10.09 -14.54 13.25
C ALA A 129 10.31 -13.52 12.10
N ALA A 130 9.25 -12.98 11.49
CA ALA A 130 9.33 -11.95 10.44
C ALA A 130 9.25 -10.51 10.98
N SER A 131 9.14 -10.35 12.31
CA SER A 131 8.85 -9.09 12.99
C SER A 131 10.04 -8.11 13.06
N THR A 132 11.22 -8.51 12.56
CA THR A 132 12.44 -7.69 12.58
C THR A 132 12.57 -6.81 11.36
N SER A 133 12.84 -5.52 11.59
CA SER A 133 13.18 -4.58 10.51
C SER A 133 14.38 -5.06 9.71
N PRO A 134 14.43 -4.83 8.39
CA PRO A 134 15.61 -5.12 7.58
C PRO A 134 16.88 -4.47 8.17
N PRO A 135 18.06 -5.12 8.07
CA PRO A 135 19.30 -4.55 8.58
C PRO A 135 19.57 -3.21 7.88
N ARG A 136 19.79 -2.15 8.66
CA ARG A 136 20.20 -0.84 8.14
C ARG A 136 21.57 -0.99 7.49
N SER A 137 21.68 -0.74 6.19
CA SER A 137 22.97 -0.58 5.55
C SER A 137 23.61 0.74 6.02
N ASN A 138 24.73 0.64 6.76
CA ASN A 138 25.41 1.77 7.41
C ASN A 138 26.04 2.81 6.45
N ASN A 139 25.75 2.79 5.15
CA ASN A 139 26.38 3.69 4.16
C ASN A 139 25.72 5.08 4.05
N LEU A 140 24.85 5.46 4.98
CA LEU A 140 24.18 6.77 5.02
C LEU A 140 24.63 7.64 6.21
N GLN A 141 25.94 7.66 6.52
CA GLN A 141 26.50 8.78 7.27
C GLN A 141 26.64 9.99 6.33
N ARG A 142 25.56 10.77 6.20
CA ARG A 142 25.58 12.12 5.63
C ARG A 142 26.58 12.95 6.44
N ARG A 143 27.71 13.31 5.81
CA ARG A 143 28.59 14.38 6.27
C ARG A 143 27.77 15.67 6.40
N SER A 144 27.54 16.12 7.62
CA SER A 144 27.07 17.48 7.91
C SER A 144 28.25 18.45 7.71
N GLY A 145 28.44 18.91 6.48
CA GLY A 145 29.37 20.01 6.18
C GLY A 145 28.70 21.35 6.45
N SER A 146 29.01 21.96 7.57
CA SER A 146 28.73 23.36 7.88
C SER A 146 29.74 24.25 7.14
N ASP A 147 29.44 24.66 5.91
CA ASP A 147 30.23 25.67 5.20
C ASP A 147 29.59 27.05 5.40
N ASN A 148 30.01 27.71 6.47
CA ASN A 148 29.83 29.13 6.71
C ASN A 148 30.74 29.90 5.73
N ARG A 149 30.18 30.49 4.68
CA ARG A 149 30.91 31.42 3.80
C ARG A 149 30.28 32.80 3.85
N GLN A 150 30.91 33.67 4.63
CA GLN A 150 30.75 35.12 4.58
C GLN A 150 31.11 35.62 3.18
N VAL A 151 30.21 36.40 2.57
CA VAL A 151 30.46 37.16 1.35
C VAL A 151 30.88 38.59 1.73
N PRO A 152 32.02 39.11 1.25
CA PRO A 152 32.40 40.50 1.47
C PRO A 152 31.63 41.41 0.50
N ILE A 153 31.03 42.47 1.04
CA ILE A 153 30.31 43.49 0.29
C ILE A 153 31.36 44.47 -0.27
N SER A 154 31.58 44.49 -1.59
CA SER A 154 32.43 45.48 -2.24
C SER A 154 31.63 46.73 -2.60
N SER A 155 32.05 47.89 -2.09
CA SER A 155 31.54 49.23 -2.39
C SER A 155 31.48 49.54 -3.89
N VAL A 156 30.38 50.16 -4.31
CA VAL A 156 30.28 50.87 -5.60
C VAL A 156 30.12 52.35 -5.31
N ASN A 157 31.14 53.14 -5.68
CA ASN A 157 31.09 54.60 -5.72
C ASN A 157 30.34 55.04 -6.97
N ASN A 158 29.39 55.96 -6.84
CA ASN A 158 28.82 56.70 -7.97
C ASN A 158 29.37 58.13 -7.97
N ILE A 159 29.76 58.57 -9.18
CA ILE A 159 30.01 59.97 -9.58
C ILE A 159 28.66 60.64 -9.86
#